data_AF-A0A511QEX3-F1
#
_entry.id   AF-A0A511QEX3-F1
#
_cell.length_a   1.000
_cell.length_b   1.000
_cell.length_c   1.000
_cell.angle_alpha   90.00
_cell.angle_beta   90.00
_cell.angle_gamma   90.00
#
_symmetry.space_group_name_H-M   'P 1'
#
loop_
_entity.id
_entity.type
_entity.pdbx_description
1 polymer ?
#
loop_
_entity_poly.entity_id
_entity_poly.type
_entity_poly.pdbx_seq_one_letter_code
_entity_poly.pdbx_strand_id
1 'polypeptide(L)'
;MKPLLLTTLLFSLSNPFSVTATEPSLKFYRANEIINTKSINIYIALVETITKETTPDIFRFNDIHVKKINESTWEIANNTPIPSTFFPVKVSQSPGLELIVSNLEIPAFSSATVTFDKFPVDNPEFVYQGNIFLPRVNLGPYNEEDCNAPQDLSETCYSYPDLEQKETIKNMIAITHKLSNTRQYSELIEQFMIDRCTNQPSRCSNYNDIQLPYGIRNLLAFGGQDHNLALKVMRNRYRSEGVGAGRSVKLNQYLTNTRGWAASWHSILNPDNAYSERFYRTWFHEIAHAHGFSHTSGMTYGFADYFAKYIIPLMTTEEERKTITPYNPPEVLLDYRMEATTGAQQNKVFIHFLGADSTQTEVDFQVITACEWEKEINNIGGEITLKYDTVPNCPVFIRASEVTSNEFATIKIPRHDFAESSSYVIDNKKFTILNSLLLNEEDNGWGIRNQCHLPNTHLATQEEYQVLWGYLSEADLLNTLERQYFLSSDGPRSSFIWQLNFLPTKMDSKRYRIKNKLGTKHGLVCVSER
;
A
#
# COMPACT_ATOMS: atom_id res chain seq x y z
N MET A 1 -43.87 24.36 -44.02
CA MET A 1 -42.76 25.21 -43.52
C MET A 1 -43.25 26.05 -42.33
N LYS A 2 -42.94 25.60 -41.11
CA LYS A 2 -42.91 26.33 -39.84
C LYS A 2 -41.92 25.56 -38.96
N PRO A 3 -40.89 26.18 -38.36
CA PRO A 3 -39.97 25.44 -37.50
C PRO A 3 -40.58 25.30 -36.10
N LEU A 4 -40.53 24.08 -35.56
CA LEU A 4 -40.77 23.84 -34.14
C LEU A 4 -39.48 24.23 -33.40
N LEU A 5 -39.56 25.22 -32.52
CA LEU A 5 -38.51 25.49 -31.54
C LEU A 5 -38.42 24.31 -30.57
N LEU A 6 -37.24 23.70 -30.50
CA LEU A 6 -36.88 22.74 -29.47
C LEU A 6 -36.34 23.54 -28.27
N THR A 7 -37.16 23.68 -27.23
CA THR A 7 -36.75 24.30 -25.96
C THR A 7 -35.89 23.31 -25.20
N THR A 8 -34.58 23.54 -25.16
CA THR A 8 -33.63 22.81 -24.32
C THR A 8 -33.92 23.16 -22.86
N LEU A 9 -34.59 22.26 -22.13
CA LEU A 9 -34.64 22.30 -20.67
C LEU A 9 -33.25 21.91 -20.14
N LEU A 10 -32.44 22.90 -19.80
CA LEU A 10 -31.28 22.75 -18.94
C LEU A 10 -31.78 22.45 -17.52
N PHE A 11 -31.78 21.18 -17.13
CA PHE A 11 -31.87 20.80 -15.73
C PHE A 11 -30.54 21.14 -15.06
N SER A 12 -30.48 22.29 -14.39
CA SER A 12 -29.50 22.53 -13.34
C SER A 12 -29.86 21.64 -12.15
N LEU A 13 -29.18 20.49 -12.05
CA LEU A 13 -29.17 19.73 -10.80
C LEU A 13 -28.48 20.60 -9.75
N SER A 14 -29.29 21.09 -8.82
CA SER A 14 -28.82 21.76 -7.61
C SER A 14 -28.15 20.70 -6.76
N ASN A 15 -26.86 20.87 -6.47
CA ASN A 15 -26.10 20.05 -5.51
C ASN A 15 -26.87 19.95 -4.19
N PRO A 16 -27.40 18.78 -3.79
CA PRO A 16 -28.09 18.64 -2.52
C PRO A 16 -27.09 18.25 -1.42
N PHE A 17 -25.91 18.86 -1.37
CA PHE A 17 -24.98 18.77 -0.24
C PHE A 17 -24.03 19.99 -0.21
N SER A 18 -24.55 21.19 -0.02
CA SER A 18 -23.82 22.16 0.78
C SER A 18 -24.04 21.81 2.25
N VAL A 19 -23.41 20.72 2.70
CA VAL A 19 -23.13 20.59 4.14
C VAL A 19 -22.19 21.75 4.43
N THR A 20 -22.67 22.74 5.19
CA THR A 20 -21.81 23.72 5.82
C THR A 20 -20.84 22.97 6.72
N ALA A 21 -19.67 22.61 6.18
CA ALA A 21 -18.56 22.10 6.96
C ALA A 21 -18.02 23.27 7.78
N THR A 22 -18.47 23.38 9.03
CA THR A 22 -17.95 24.37 9.97
C THR A 22 -16.53 24.03 10.45
N GLU A 23 -16.01 22.83 10.15
CA GLU A 23 -14.63 22.45 10.45
C GLU A 23 -14.03 21.59 9.32
N PRO A 24 -12.74 21.80 8.95
CA PRO A 24 -12.03 20.96 7.99
C PRO A 24 -11.83 19.54 8.55
N SER A 25 -11.97 18.50 7.72
CA SER A 25 -11.78 17.12 8.16
C SER A 25 -10.33 16.83 8.55
N LEU A 26 -10.14 16.17 9.70
CA LEU A 26 -8.82 15.75 10.18
C LEU A 26 -8.30 14.51 9.43
N LYS A 27 -9.18 13.72 8.80
CA LYS A 27 -8.82 12.45 8.15
C LYS A 27 -8.71 12.52 6.63
N PHE A 28 -9.43 13.43 6.00
CA PHE A 28 -9.53 13.50 4.56
C PHE A 28 -9.52 14.94 4.04
N TYR A 29 -8.70 15.19 3.03
CA TYR A 29 -8.69 16.42 2.28
C TYR A 29 -8.66 16.07 0.78
N ARG A 30 -9.46 16.79 -0.02
CA ARG A 30 -9.48 16.70 -1.48
C ARG A 30 -9.73 18.08 -2.04
N ALA A 31 -8.91 18.49 -3.00
CA ALA A 31 -9.09 19.73 -3.75
C ALA A 31 -8.47 19.60 -5.14
N ASN A 32 -9.00 20.37 -6.10
CA ASN A 32 -8.27 20.63 -7.32
C ASN A 32 -7.23 21.71 -7.03
N GLU A 33 -5.96 21.36 -7.22
CA GLU A 33 -4.84 22.24 -6.91
C GLU A 33 -4.04 22.53 -8.18
N ILE A 34 -3.67 23.80 -8.37
CA ILE A 34 -2.70 24.18 -9.39
C ILE A 34 -1.31 23.93 -8.79
N ILE A 35 -0.51 23.10 -9.44
CA ILE A 35 0.83 22.71 -8.99
C ILE A 35 1.88 23.10 -10.02
N ASN A 36 3.13 23.21 -9.59
CA ASN A 36 4.28 23.24 -10.48
C ASN A 36 4.97 21.88 -10.47
N THR A 37 5.02 21.22 -11.62
CA THR A 37 5.85 20.05 -11.81
C THR A 37 7.31 20.48 -11.96
N LYS A 38 8.22 19.65 -11.44
CA LYS A 38 9.65 19.76 -11.70
C LYS A 38 10.04 18.65 -12.66
N SER A 39 10.89 18.97 -13.64
CA SER A 39 11.44 17.97 -14.54
C SER A 39 12.18 16.89 -13.74
N ILE A 40 11.85 15.63 -14.01
CA ILE A 40 12.50 14.47 -13.41
C ILE A 40 13.72 14.06 -14.23
N ASN A 41 14.79 13.63 -13.56
CA ASN A 41 15.92 13.01 -14.25
C ASN A 41 15.49 11.65 -14.80
N ILE A 42 15.67 11.46 -16.11
CA ILE A 42 15.32 10.22 -16.82
C ILE A 42 16.58 9.48 -17.24
N TYR A 43 16.66 8.20 -16.89
CA TYR A 43 17.69 7.28 -17.34
C TYR A 43 17.09 6.25 -18.28
N ILE A 44 17.66 6.14 -19.48
CA ILE A 44 17.24 5.15 -20.46
C ILE A 44 17.98 3.85 -20.18
N ALA A 45 17.24 2.79 -19.82
CA ALA A 45 17.75 1.44 -19.70
C ALA A 45 17.70 0.76 -21.07
N LEU A 46 18.87 0.43 -21.62
CA LEU A 46 19.00 -0.31 -22.87
C LEU A 46 19.02 -1.80 -22.57
N VAL A 47 17.94 -2.50 -22.89
CA VAL A 47 17.80 -3.93 -22.65
C VAL A 47 18.67 -4.73 -23.61
N GLU A 48 19.56 -5.53 -23.04
CA GLU A 48 20.42 -6.46 -23.77
C GLU A 48 19.74 -7.83 -23.91
N THR A 49 19.19 -8.33 -22.80
CA THR A 49 18.55 -9.65 -22.71
C THR A 49 17.40 -9.62 -21.72
N ILE A 50 16.39 -10.46 -21.97
CA ILE A 50 15.26 -10.70 -21.08
C ILE A 50 15.20 -12.19 -20.78
N THR A 51 15.19 -12.54 -19.49
CA THR A 51 15.01 -13.90 -19.00
C THR A 51 13.64 -14.02 -18.37
N LYS A 52 12.79 -14.87 -18.94
CA LYS A 52 11.47 -15.17 -18.36
C LYS A 52 11.62 -16.12 -17.19
N GLU A 53 10.97 -15.80 -16.08
CA GLU A 53 10.91 -16.67 -14.91
C GLU A 53 9.58 -17.44 -14.85
N THR A 54 9.55 -18.48 -14.04
CA THR A 54 8.32 -19.22 -13.76
C THR A 54 7.40 -18.37 -12.90
N THR A 55 6.12 -18.28 -13.27
CA THR A 55 5.10 -17.59 -12.46
C THR A 55 5.07 -18.18 -11.05
N PRO A 56 5.42 -17.43 -10.00
CA PRO A 56 5.44 -17.93 -8.65
C PRO A 56 4.01 -18.16 -8.14
N ASP A 57 3.86 -18.97 -7.11
CA ASP A 57 2.57 -19.09 -6.41
C ASP A 57 2.31 -17.90 -5.50
N ILE A 58 3.37 -17.20 -5.08
CA ILE A 58 3.29 -16.02 -4.20
C ILE A 58 3.91 -14.82 -4.90
N PHE A 59 3.21 -13.69 -4.92
CA PHE A 59 3.71 -12.44 -5.50
C PHE A 59 3.13 -11.20 -4.82
N ARG A 60 3.72 -10.05 -5.13
CA ARG A 60 3.23 -8.71 -4.78
C ARG A 60 3.21 -7.83 -6.05
N PHE A 61 2.50 -6.71 -5.99
CA PHE A 61 2.38 -5.77 -7.12
C PHE A 61 3.47 -4.69 -7.17
N ASN A 62 4.29 -4.59 -6.12
CA ASN A 62 5.38 -3.62 -5.98
C ASN A 62 6.75 -4.31 -5.79
N ASP A 63 6.87 -5.57 -6.21
CA ASP A 63 8.08 -6.38 -6.12
C ASP A 63 8.92 -6.21 -7.39
N ILE A 64 9.60 -5.07 -7.46
CA ILE A 64 10.52 -4.74 -8.54
C ILE A 64 11.86 -4.34 -7.91
N HIS A 65 12.94 -4.90 -8.45
CA HIS A 65 14.29 -4.64 -7.97
C HIS A 65 15.18 -4.18 -9.11
N VAL A 66 16.04 -3.21 -8.80
CA VAL A 66 17.09 -2.76 -9.69
C VAL A 66 18.40 -2.86 -8.93
N LYS A 67 19.34 -3.63 -9.46
CA LYS A 67 20.65 -3.82 -8.84
C LYS A 67 21.74 -3.93 -9.89
N LYS A 68 22.94 -3.49 -9.54
CA LYS A 68 24.11 -3.63 -10.39
C LYS A 68 24.65 -5.06 -10.34
N ILE A 69 24.95 -5.63 -11.50
CA ILE A 69 25.53 -6.98 -11.61
C ILE A 69 27.05 -6.89 -11.79
N ASN A 70 27.52 -5.92 -12.60
CA ASN A 70 28.94 -5.66 -12.83
C ASN A 70 29.18 -4.17 -13.12
N GLU A 71 30.40 -3.78 -13.50
CA GLU A 71 30.78 -2.37 -13.70
C GLU A 71 29.88 -1.60 -14.67
N SER A 72 29.31 -2.28 -15.68
CA SER A 72 28.57 -1.66 -16.78
C SER A 72 27.13 -2.15 -16.96
N THR A 73 26.70 -3.17 -16.23
CA THR A 73 25.36 -3.76 -16.37
C THR A 73 24.59 -3.86 -15.07
N TRP A 74 23.28 -3.71 -15.19
CA TRP A 74 22.30 -3.79 -14.12
C TRP A 74 21.25 -4.85 -14.47
N GLU A 75 20.62 -5.39 -13.44
CA GLU A 75 19.42 -6.21 -13.53
C GLU A 75 18.21 -5.36 -13.14
N ILE A 76 17.17 -5.36 -13.97
CA ILE A 76 15.83 -4.95 -13.56
C ILE A 76 14.98 -6.23 -13.47
N ALA A 77 14.67 -6.66 -12.25
CA ALA A 77 13.81 -7.80 -11.98
C ALA A 77 12.36 -7.33 -11.74
N ASN A 78 11.44 -7.73 -12.60
CA ASN A 78 10.01 -7.50 -12.46
C ASN A 78 9.33 -8.77 -11.94
N ASN A 79 9.22 -8.90 -10.62
CA ASN A 79 8.57 -10.04 -9.96
C ASN A 79 7.04 -9.84 -9.80
N THR A 80 6.47 -8.88 -10.52
CA THR A 80 5.05 -8.54 -10.45
C THR A 80 4.29 -9.20 -11.62
N PRO A 81 2.96 -9.34 -11.53
CA PRO A 81 2.14 -9.83 -12.63
C PRO A 81 1.92 -8.79 -13.75
N ILE A 82 2.46 -7.56 -13.62
CA ILE A 82 2.19 -6.46 -14.54
C ILE A 82 3.49 -6.11 -15.30
N PRO A 83 3.52 -6.21 -16.63
CA PRO A 83 4.64 -5.74 -17.43
C PRO A 83 4.88 -4.24 -17.25
N SER A 84 6.13 -3.78 -17.34
CA SER A 84 6.45 -2.35 -17.20
C SER A 84 7.65 -1.95 -18.04
N THR A 85 7.62 -0.71 -18.53
CA THR A 85 8.76 0.04 -19.08
C THR A 85 9.21 1.14 -18.13
N PHE A 86 8.55 1.30 -16.99
CA PHE A 86 8.56 2.49 -16.16
C PHE A 86 8.94 2.15 -14.71
N PHE A 87 10.05 2.73 -14.24
CA PHE A 87 10.63 2.38 -12.94
C PHE A 87 11.11 3.61 -12.15
N PRO A 88 10.24 4.24 -11.35
CA PRO A 88 10.63 5.31 -10.44
C PRO A 88 11.53 4.77 -9.35
N VAL A 89 12.62 5.47 -9.08
CA VAL A 89 13.64 5.02 -8.13
C VAL A 89 14.15 6.16 -7.26
N LYS A 90 14.50 5.84 -6.00
CA LYS A 90 15.31 6.70 -5.14
C LYS A 90 16.77 6.31 -5.25
N VAL A 91 17.61 7.32 -5.48
CA VAL A 91 19.05 7.17 -5.71
C VAL A 91 19.75 7.77 -4.50
N SER A 92 20.43 6.96 -3.69
CA SER A 92 20.90 7.36 -2.35
C SER A 92 21.85 8.58 -2.32
N GLN A 93 22.43 8.96 -3.46
CA GLN A 93 23.35 10.10 -3.62
C GLN A 93 22.65 11.39 -4.05
N SER A 94 21.38 11.33 -4.49
CA SER A 94 20.57 12.44 -4.99
C SER A 94 19.32 12.57 -4.13
N PRO A 95 19.05 13.74 -3.50
CA PRO A 95 17.81 13.92 -2.76
C PRO A 95 16.64 14.02 -3.73
N GLY A 96 15.95 12.91 -3.96
CA GLY A 96 14.69 12.90 -4.68
C GLY A 96 14.41 11.61 -5.45
N LEU A 97 13.22 11.55 -6.02
CA LEU A 97 12.79 10.52 -6.96
C LEU A 97 13.35 10.80 -8.37
N GLU A 98 13.91 9.78 -8.99
CA GLU A 98 14.38 9.75 -10.37
C GLU A 98 13.62 8.67 -11.16
N LEU A 99 13.75 8.65 -12.49
CA LEU A 99 13.01 7.72 -13.33
C LEU A 99 13.93 6.91 -14.23
N ILE A 100 13.80 5.59 -14.18
CA ILE A 100 14.35 4.69 -15.20
C ILE A 100 13.23 4.34 -16.20
N VAL A 101 13.51 4.56 -17.49
CA VAL A 101 12.64 4.15 -18.60
C VAL A 101 13.36 3.09 -19.42
N SER A 102 12.77 1.92 -19.56
CA SER A 102 13.31 0.84 -20.39
C SER A 102 12.88 1.01 -21.84
N ASN A 103 13.82 0.78 -22.77
CA ASN A 103 13.55 0.83 -24.21
C ASN A 103 12.70 -0.34 -24.71
N LEU A 104 12.63 -1.44 -23.95
CA LEU A 104 11.75 -2.58 -24.18
C LEU A 104 10.88 -2.81 -22.94
N GLU A 105 9.68 -3.31 -23.14
CA GLU A 105 8.84 -3.77 -22.04
C GLU A 105 9.52 -4.93 -21.31
N ILE A 106 9.61 -4.84 -19.99
CA ILE A 106 10.05 -5.93 -19.13
C ILE A 106 8.81 -6.72 -18.72
N PRO A 107 8.65 -7.97 -19.21
CA PRO A 107 7.46 -8.78 -18.95
C PRO A 107 7.23 -9.04 -17.45
N ALA A 108 6.00 -9.43 -17.12
CA ALA A 108 5.67 -9.97 -15.80
C ALA A 108 6.53 -11.21 -15.47
N PHE A 109 7.00 -11.31 -14.22
CA PHE A 109 7.86 -12.39 -13.73
C PHE A 109 9.06 -12.65 -14.65
N SER A 110 9.88 -11.62 -14.83
CA SER A 110 11.08 -11.69 -15.66
C SER A 110 12.18 -10.77 -15.14
N SER A 111 13.41 -11.04 -15.55
CA SER A 111 14.53 -10.13 -15.33
C SER A 111 15.14 -9.68 -16.65
N ALA A 112 15.50 -8.41 -16.73
CA ALA A 112 16.21 -7.83 -17.87
C ALA A 112 17.61 -7.41 -17.46
N THR A 113 18.62 -7.81 -18.25
CA THR A 113 19.96 -7.22 -18.15
C THR A 113 19.98 -5.96 -19.00
N VAL A 114 20.38 -4.85 -18.37
CA VAL A 114 20.34 -3.52 -19.00
C VAL A 114 21.67 -2.79 -18.83
N THR A 115 21.94 -1.90 -19.78
CA THR A 115 23.00 -0.90 -19.67
C THR A 115 22.38 0.50 -19.57
N PHE A 116 23.12 1.41 -18.94
CA PHE A 116 22.77 2.82 -18.85
C PHE A 116 23.94 3.64 -19.38
N ASP A 117 23.64 4.77 -20.03
CA ASP A 117 24.69 5.70 -20.45
C ASP A 117 25.43 6.29 -19.25
N LYS A 118 24.68 6.66 -18.19
CA LYS A 118 25.20 7.21 -16.93
C LYS A 118 24.20 6.92 -15.80
N PHE A 119 24.39 5.85 -15.03
CA PHE A 119 23.59 5.61 -13.82
C PHE A 119 24.50 5.58 -12.57
N PRO A 120 24.27 6.45 -11.58
CA PRO A 120 25.29 6.75 -10.57
C PRO A 120 25.32 5.78 -9.37
N VAL A 121 24.36 4.85 -9.26
CA VAL A 121 24.17 4.04 -8.06
C VAL A 121 24.02 2.56 -8.36
N ASP A 122 24.53 1.74 -7.45
CA ASP A 122 24.55 0.29 -7.60
C ASP A 122 23.21 -0.36 -7.20
N ASN A 123 22.52 0.17 -6.18
CA ASN A 123 21.27 -0.39 -5.66
C ASN A 123 20.24 0.73 -5.40
N PRO A 124 19.59 1.26 -6.45
CA PRO A 124 18.51 2.22 -6.27
C PRO A 124 17.25 1.54 -5.69
N GLU A 125 16.47 2.28 -4.91
CA GLU A 125 15.24 1.77 -4.30
C GLU A 125 14.04 2.06 -5.22
N PHE A 126 13.31 1.02 -5.64
CA PHE A 126 12.10 1.19 -6.43
C PHE A 126 10.97 1.82 -5.60
N VAL A 127 10.35 2.87 -6.13
CA VAL A 127 9.23 3.56 -5.50
C VAL A 127 7.97 3.37 -6.33
N TYR A 128 7.13 2.44 -5.88
CA TYR A 128 5.84 2.21 -6.54
C TYR A 128 4.92 3.42 -6.38
N GLN A 129 4.31 3.87 -7.48
CA GLN A 129 3.42 5.04 -7.48
C GLN A 129 1.94 4.64 -7.37
N GLY A 130 1.58 3.35 -7.44
CA GLY A 130 0.22 2.85 -7.25
C GLY A 130 -0.04 2.27 -5.86
N ASN A 131 0.19 3.02 -4.77
CA ASN A 131 0.10 2.46 -3.40
C ASN A 131 -1.33 2.18 -2.87
N ILE A 132 -2.28 1.81 -3.73
CA ILE A 132 -3.58 1.26 -3.36
C ILE A 132 -3.70 -0.18 -3.88
N PHE A 133 -4.28 -1.07 -3.06
CA PHE A 133 -4.47 -2.49 -3.38
C PHE A 133 -3.16 -3.24 -3.64
N LEU A 134 -2.35 -3.36 -2.59
CA LEU A 134 -1.08 -4.09 -2.62
C LEU A 134 -1.10 -5.35 -1.73
N PRO A 135 -2.06 -6.29 -1.92
CA PRO A 135 -2.03 -7.53 -1.15
C PRO A 135 -0.80 -8.37 -1.53
N ARG A 136 -0.38 -9.23 -0.61
CA ARG A 136 0.51 -10.36 -0.92
C ARG A 136 -0.36 -11.52 -1.35
N VAL A 137 -0.36 -11.82 -2.64
CA VAL A 137 -1.22 -12.85 -3.23
C VAL A 137 -0.55 -14.21 -3.12
N ASN A 138 -1.32 -15.22 -2.72
CA ASN A 138 -0.95 -16.63 -2.77
C ASN A 138 -1.96 -17.39 -3.65
N LEU A 139 -1.52 -17.96 -4.77
CA LEU A 139 -2.34 -18.73 -5.71
C LEU A 139 -2.42 -20.19 -5.24
N GLY A 140 -3.25 -20.43 -4.24
CA GLY A 140 -3.50 -21.75 -3.67
C GLY A 140 -3.83 -21.70 -2.18
N PRO A 141 -4.13 -22.86 -1.56
CA PRO A 141 -4.26 -22.96 -0.12
C PRO A 141 -2.92 -22.67 0.59
N TYR A 142 -2.98 -22.24 1.85
CA TYR A 142 -1.78 -22.07 2.68
C TYR A 142 -1.19 -23.41 3.15
N ASN A 143 -2.03 -24.45 3.21
CA ASN A 143 -1.65 -25.81 3.57
C ASN A 143 -1.93 -26.69 2.36
N GLU A 144 -0.95 -27.47 1.92
CA GLU A 144 -1.05 -28.36 0.76
C GLU A 144 -2.09 -29.48 0.93
N GLU A 145 -2.62 -29.68 2.14
CA GLU A 145 -3.52 -30.78 2.50
C GLU A 145 -4.99 -30.60 2.05
N ASP A 146 -5.41 -29.39 1.67
CA ASP A 146 -6.77 -29.18 1.12
C ASP A 146 -6.87 -29.87 -0.27
N CYS A 147 -7.70 -30.92 -0.37
CA CYS A 147 -7.87 -31.82 -1.53
C CYS A 147 -6.78 -32.90 -1.76
N ASN A 148 -5.93 -33.25 -0.79
CA ASN A 148 -5.00 -34.38 -0.96
C ASN A 148 -5.70 -35.75 -0.97
N ALA A 149 -5.11 -36.72 -1.68
CA ALA A 149 -5.67 -38.06 -1.88
C ALA A 149 -5.55 -38.96 -0.63
N PRO A 150 -6.52 -39.86 -0.38
CA PRO A 150 -7.76 -40.07 -1.13
C PRO A 150 -8.79 -38.97 -0.85
N GLN A 151 -9.36 -38.39 -1.91
CA GLN A 151 -10.36 -37.33 -1.79
C GLN A 151 -11.74 -37.89 -1.42
N ASP A 152 -12.41 -37.29 -0.44
CA ASP A 152 -13.84 -37.49 -0.26
C ASP A 152 -14.61 -36.65 -1.29
N LEU A 153 -15.19 -37.32 -2.28
CA LEU A 153 -15.98 -36.68 -3.34
C LEU A 153 -17.34 -36.16 -2.83
N SER A 154 -17.75 -36.50 -1.61
CA SER A 154 -19.01 -36.07 -1.00
C SER A 154 -18.93 -34.71 -0.29
N GLU A 155 -17.72 -34.18 -0.10
CA GLU A 155 -17.46 -32.89 0.53
C GLU A 155 -16.82 -31.89 -0.45
N THR A 156 -17.00 -30.59 -0.19
CA THR A 156 -16.29 -29.54 -0.93
C THR A 156 -14.85 -29.46 -0.43
N CYS A 157 -13.89 -29.42 -1.34
CA CYS A 157 -12.48 -29.21 -0.99
C CYS A 157 -11.89 -28.01 -1.76
N TYR A 158 -10.72 -27.52 -1.35
CA TYR A 158 -10.06 -26.32 -1.90
C TYR A 158 -8.67 -26.61 -2.48
N SER A 159 -8.53 -26.72 -3.80
CA SER A 159 -7.25 -27.05 -4.42
C SER A 159 -6.44 -25.82 -4.83
N TYR A 160 -5.17 -26.04 -5.17
CA TYR A 160 -4.41 -25.15 -6.04
C TYR A 160 -5.12 -25.00 -7.41
N PRO A 161 -5.00 -23.83 -8.06
CA PRO A 161 -5.41 -23.68 -9.44
C PRO A 161 -4.46 -24.47 -10.37
N ASP A 162 -5.00 -25.03 -11.45
CA ASP A 162 -4.17 -25.51 -12.57
C ASP A 162 -3.59 -24.33 -13.36
N LEU A 163 -2.76 -24.60 -14.38
CA LEU A 163 -2.04 -23.55 -15.11
C LEU A 163 -2.97 -22.51 -15.76
N GLU A 164 -4.08 -22.93 -16.37
CA GLU A 164 -5.03 -22.04 -17.03
C GLU A 164 -5.81 -21.20 -16.01
N GLN A 165 -6.24 -21.83 -14.91
CA GLN A 165 -6.88 -21.14 -13.80
C GLN A 165 -5.95 -20.14 -13.13
N LYS A 166 -4.65 -20.49 -13.00
CA LYS A 166 -3.63 -19.63 -12.41
C LYS A 166 -3.49 -18.33 -13.21
N GLU A 167 -3.43 -18.43 -14.53
CA GLU A 167 -3.41 -17.28 -15.45
C GLU A 167 -4.70 -16.45 -15.35
N THR A 168 -5.86 -17.12 -15.31
CA THR A 168 -7.17 -16.45 -15.23
C THR A 168 -7.33 -15.65 -13.93
N ILE A 169 -6.97 -16.25 -12.79
CA ILE A 169 -7.01 -15.62 -11.47
C ILE A 169 -6.01 -14.48 -11.40
N LYS A 170 -4.79 -14.68 -11.91
CA LYS A 170 -3.75 -13.65 -11.99
C LYS A 170 -4.23 -12.41 -12.76
N ASN A 171 -4.84 -12.60 -13.93
CA ASN A 171 -5.32 -11.47 -14.75
C ASN A 171 -6.42 -10.69 -14.01
N MET A 172 -7.35 -11.40 -13.36
CA MET A 172 -8.41 -10.77 -12.57
C MET A 172 -7.87 -9.92 -11.42
N ILE A 173 -6.91 -10.44 -10.64
CA ILE A 173 -6.36 -9.71 -9.51
C ILE A 173 -5.48 -8.54 -9.98
N ALA A 174 -4.78 -8.68 -11.11
CA ALA A 174 -4.01 -7.59 -11.73
C ALA A 174 -4.90 -6.46 -12.25
N ILE A 175 -6.03 -6.78 -12.86
CA ILE A 175 -7.03 -5.76 -13.28
C ILE A 175 -7.60 -5.06 -12.05
N THR A 176 -7.97 -5.81 -11.01
CA THR A 176 -8.48 -5.23 -9.76
C THR A 176 -7.47 -4.25 -9.15
N HIS A 177 -6.19 -4.62 -9.16
CA HIS A 177 -5.09 -3.76 -8.73
C HIS A 177 -4.97 -2.49 -9.57
N LYS A 178 -4.91 -2.62 -10.91
CA LYS A 178 -4.84 -1.47 -11.82
C LYS A 178 -6.00 -0.50 -11.61
N LEU A 179 -7.22 -1.01 -11.68
CA LEU A 179 -8.42 -0.19 -11.53
C LEU A 179 -8.45 0.53 -10.18
N SER A 180 -8.06 -0.15 -9.10
CA SER A 180 -8.02 0.46 -7.75
C SER A 180 -7.08 1.67 -7.64
N ASN A 181 -6.12 1.82 -8.55
CA ASN A 181 -5.20 2.95 -8.61
C ASN A 181 -5.64 4.07 -9.57
N THR A 182 -6.84 3.97 -10.15
CA THR A 182 -7.38 5.01 -11.04
C THR A 182 -8.29 6.01 -10.33
N ARG A 183 -8.39 7.22 -10.89
CA ARG A 183 -9.32 8.27 -10.48
C ARG A 183 -10.76 7.84 -10.67
N GLN A 184 -11.10 7.37 -11.86
CA GLN A 184 -12.45 6.97 -12.18
C GLN A 184 -12.96 5.85 -11.27
N TYR A 185 -12.14 4.84 -10.91
CA TYR A 185 -12.56 3.82 -9.95
C TYR A 185 -12.84 4.41 -8.56
N SER A 186 -11.99 5.33 -8.09
CA SER A 186 -12.15 6.01 -6.81
C SER A 186 -13.47 6.81 -6.77
N GLU A 187 -13.78 7.53 -7.84
CA GLU A 187 -15.03 8.28 -7.98
C GLU A 187 -16.26 7.35 -8.00
N LEU A 188 -16.18 6.23 -8.74
CA LEU A 188 -17.28 5.29 -8.86
C LEU A 188 -17.58 4.56 -7.55
N ILE A 189 -16.57 4.18 -6.76
CA ILE A 189 -16.78 3.57 -5.43
C ILE A 189 -17.33 4.59 -4.44
N GLU A 190 -16.86 5.83 -4.46
CA GLU A 190 -17.40 6.91 -3.63
C GLU A 190 -18.88 7.17 -3.96
N GLN A 191 -19.19 7.39 -5.23
CA GLN A 191 -20.55 7.65 -5.69
C GLN A 191 -21.50 6.51 -5.32
N PHE A 192 -21.10 5.26 -5.58
CA PHE A 192 -21.91 4.09 -5.21
C PHE A 192 -22.21 4.06 -3.70
N MET A 193 -21.21 4.35 -2.86
CA MET A 193 -21.40 4.33 -1.41
C MET A 193 -22.25 5.51 -0.92
N ILE A 194 -22.07 6.71 -1.50
CA ILE A 194 -22.92 7.87 -1.21
C ILE A 194 -24.38 7.56 -1.52
N ASP A 195 -24.66 7.03 -2.71
CA ASP A 195 -26.02 6.69 -3.13
C ASP A 195 -26.62 5.60 -2.24
N ARG A 196 -25.83 4.57 -1.92
CA ARG A 196 -26.26 3.50 -1.02
C ARG A 196 -26.59 4.02 0.37
N CYS A 197 -25.74 4.86 0.95
CA CYS A 197 -25.91 5.37 2.31
C CYS A 197 -27.01 6.41 2.41
N THR A 198 -27.24 7.19 1.36
CA THR A 198 -28.37 8.13 1.27
C THR A 198 -29.69 7.37 1.22
N ASN A 199 -29.77 6.32 0.39
CA ASN A 199 -30.99 5.53 0.22
C ASN A 199 -31.25 4.54 1.38
N GLN A 200 -30.20 4.08 2.07
CA GLN A 200 -30.29 3.09 3.16
C GLN A 200 -29.36 3.44 4.35
N PRO A 201 -29.62 4.54 5.10
CA PRO A 201 -28.71 5.04 6.13
C PRO A 201 -28.36 4.03 7.23
N SER A 202 -29.32 3.18 7.62
CA SER A 202 -29.14 2.14 8.64
C SER A 202 -28.14 1.05 8.25
N ARG A 203 -27.83 0.89 6.96
CA ARG A 203 -26.81 -0.07 6.48
C ARG A 203 -25.39 0.50 6.53
N CYS A 204 -25.25 1.82 6.57
CA CYS A 204 -23.96 2.49 6.62
C CYS A 204 -23.58 2.97 8.03
N SER A 205 -24.53 3.02 8.97
CA SER A 205 -24.30 3.50 10.35
C SER A 205 -23.16 2.78 11.06
N ASN A 206 -22.99 1.48 10.84
CA ASN A 206 -21.90 0.66 11.43
C ASN A 206 -20.50 1.01 10.91
N TYR A 207 -20.41 1.83 9.85
CA TYR A 207 -19.16 2.22 9.21
C TYR A 207 -19.06 3.73 8.97
N ASN A 208 -19.97 4.50 9.57
CA ASN A 208 -20.08 5.93 9.37
C ASN A 208 -18.97 6.64 10.15
N ASP A 209 -17.91 7.03 9.44
CA ASP A 209 -16.89 7.96 9.91
C ASP A 209 -17.12 9.28 9.19
N ILE A 210 -17.64 10.27 9.90
CA ILE A 210 -18.03 11.56 9.29
C ILE A 210 -16.81 12.26 8.67
N GLN A 211 -15.60 11.99 9.16
CA GLN A 211 -14.37 12.61 8.68
C GLN A 211 -13.69 11.84 7.55
N LEU A 212 -14.01 10.56 7.34
CA LEU A 212 -13.44 9.74 6.27
C LEU A 212 -14.56 9.15 5.40
N PRO A 213 -14.78 9.67 4.18
CA PRO A 213 -15.85 9.21 3.30
C PRO A 213 -15.86 7.69 3.15
N TYR A 214 -17.06 7.08 3.18
CA TYR A 214 -17.16 5.64 3.28
C TYR A 214 -16.53 4.89 2.09
N GLY A 215 -16.66 5.44 0.88
CA GLY A 215 -15.97 4.93 -0.31
C GLY A 215 -14.45 4.94 -0.16
N ILE A 216 -13.88 6.06 0.30
CA ILE A 216 -12.44 6.20 0.55
C ILE A 216 -11.96 5.24 1.66
N ARG A 217 -12.71 5.12 2.77
CA ARG A 217 -12.42 4.13 3.82
C ARG A 217 -12.37 2.72 3.24
N ASN A 218 -13.34 2.36 2.41
CA ASN A 218 -13.42 1.03 1.80
C ASN A 218 -12.29 0.83 0.78
N LEU A 219 -11.91 1.85 0.01
CA LEU A 219 -10.75 1.83 -0.87
C LEU A 219 -9.46 1.52 -0.09
N LEU A 220 -9.23 2.20 1.04
CA LEU A 220 -8.06 1.93 1.90
C LEU A 220 -8.11 0.53 2.54
N ALA A 221 -9.28 0.10 3.01
CA ALA A 221 -9.44 -1.19 3.70
C ALA A 221 -9.33 -2.38 2.74
N PHE A 222 -9.83 -2.23 1.51
CA PHE A 222 -9.59 -3.18 0.44
C PHE A 222 -8.12 -3.09 -0.04
N GLY A 223 -7.54 -1.89 0.04
CA GLY A 223 -6.19 -1.56 -0.42
C GLY A 223 -5.02 -2.01 0.47
N GLY A 224 -5.28 -2.73 1.56
CA GLY A 224 -4.32 -3.01 2.62
C GLY A 224 -3.01 -3.66 2.15
N GLN A 225 -1.92 -2.90 2.16
CA GLN A 225 -0.60 -3.39 1.78
C GLN A 225 -0.14 -4.55 2.68
N ASP A 226 0.32 -5.62 2.04
CA ASP A 226 0.77 -6.89 2.65
C ASP A 226 -0.34 -7.65 3.40
N HIS A 227 -1.62 -7.42 3.04
CA HIS A 227 -2.68 -8.36 3.38
C HIS A 227 -2.40 -9.68 2.66
N ASN A 228 -2.24 -10.77 3.40
CA ASN A 228 -2.00 -12.08 2.81
C ASN A 228 -3.32 -12.63 2.26
N LEU A 229 -3.46 -12.65 0.94
CA LEU A 229 -4.66 -13.08 0.24
C LEU A 229 -4.41 -14.41 -0.46
N ALA A 230 -5.01 -15.50 0.03
CA ALA A 230 -5.01 -16.78 -0.68
C ALA A 230 -6.19 -16.88 -1.66
N LEU A 231 -5.92 -17.23 -2.91
CA LEU A 231 -6.91 -17.46 -3.96
C LEU A 231 -6.93 -18.94 -4.33
N LYS A 232 -8.03 -19.63 -4.03
CA LYS A 232 -8.16 -21.09 -4.16
C LYS A 232 -9.23 -21.49 -5.19
N VAL A 233 -9.27 -22.77 -5.53
CA VAL A 233 -10.32 -23.33 -6.40
C VAL A 233 -11.16 -24.36 -5.64
N MET A 234 -12.49 -24.21 -5.65
CA MET A 234 -13.40 -25.18 -5.03
C MET A 234 -13.69 -26.35 -5.97
N ARG A 235 -13.64 -27.57 -5.42
CA ARG A 235 -13.77 -28.84 -6.14
C ARG A 235 -14.75 -29.81 -5.46
N ASN A 236 -14.94 -30.97 -6.09
CA ASN A 236 -15.72 -32.12 -5.63
C ASN A 236 -17.23 -31.86 -5.58
N ARG A 237 -17.76 -31.41 -4.44
CA ARG A 237 -19.18 -31.10 -4.29
C ARG A 237 -19.44 -29.61 -4.40
N TYR A 238 -20.36 -29.23 -5.29
CA TYR A 238 -20.84 -27.85 -5.38
C TYR A 238 -21.54 -27.44 -4.08
N ARG A 239 -21.04 -26.36 -3.47
CA ARG A 239 -21.62 -25.74 -2.27
C ARG A 239 -22.20 -24.37 -2.57
N SER A 240 -21.48 -23.57 -3.35
CA SER A 240 -21.80 -22.20 -3.72
C SER A 240 -20.92 -21.77 -4.90
N GLU A 241 -21.23 -20.61 -5.50
CA GLU A 241 -20.39 -20.00 -6.54
C GLU A 241 -19.00 -19.62 -5.99
N GLY A 242 -18.97 -19.08 -4.77
CA GLY A 242 -17.76 -18.66 -4.08
C GLY A 242 -17.86 -18.90 -2.56
N VAL A 243 -16.69 -18.92 -1.91
CA VAL A 243 -16.55 -18.81 -0.45
C VAL A 243 -15.28 -18.03 -0.13
N GLY A 244 -15.39 -17.03 0.73
CA GLY A 244 -14.26 -16.26 1.23
C GLY A 244 -14.39 -15.98 2.72
N ALA A 245 -13.25 -15.83 3.38
CA ALA A 245 -13.19 -15.45 4.79
C ALA A 245 -11.82 -14.82 5.11
N GLY A 246 -11.81 -13.88 6.03
CA GLY A 246 -10.57 -13.28 6.49
C GLY A 246 -10.76 -12.26 7.59
N ARG A 247 -9.70 -11.48 7.83
CA ARG A 247 -9.68 -10.43 8.85
C ARG A 247 -9.60 -9.06 8.20
N SER A 248 -10.29 -8.10 8.79
CA SER A 248 -10.24 -6.70 8.37
C SER A 248 -8.82 -6.17 8.41
N VAL A 249 -8.43 -5.47 7.33
CA VAL A 249 -7.16 -4.77 7.24
C VAL A 249 -7.06 -3.71 8.35
N LYS A 250 -5.87 -3.62 8.97
CA LYS A 250 -5.56 -2.62 9.99
C LYS A 250 -5.05 -1.34 9.35
N LEU A 251 -5.93 -0.35 9.21
CA LEU A 251 -5.62 0.93 8.55
C LEU A 251 -4.62 1.81 9.34
N ASN A 252 -4.39 1.52 10.62
CA ASN A 252 -3.39 2.19 11.44
C ASN A 252 -1.99 1.59 11.32
N GLN A 253 -1.79 0.62 10.43
CA GLN A 253 -0.49 -0.02 10.21
C GLN A 253 0.00 0.25 8.79
N TYR A 254 1.32 0.43 8.64
CA TYR A 254 1.93 0.58 7.32
C TYR A 254 1.85 -0.73 6.52
N LEU A 255 2.25 -1.86 7.10
CA LEU A 255 1.95 -3.19 6.58
C LEU A 255 0.91 -3.85 7.49
N THR A 256 -0.19 -4.33 6.93
CA THR A 256 -1.32 -4.86 7.73
C THR A 256 -1.05 -6.27 8.27
N ASN A 257 -0.34 -7.11 7.50
CA ASN A 257 -0.05 -8.53 7.79
C ASN A 257 -1.26 -9.40 8.17
N THR A 258 -2.47 -8.89 7.98
CA THR A 258 -3.70 -9.65 8.16
C THR A 258 -3.77 -10.73 7.08
N ARG A 259 -4.71 -11.67 7.24
CA ARG A 259 -4.85 -12.81 6.34
C ARG A 259 -6.30 -12.99 5.96
N GLY A 260 -6.51 -13.44 4.73
CA GLY A 260 -7.80 -13.81 4.19
C GLY A 260 -7.63 -14.80 3.04
N TRP A 261 -8.72 -15.45 2.68
CA TRP A 261 -8.76 -16.32 1.52
C TRP A 261 -10.10 -16.17 0.80
N ALA A 262 -10.06 -16.39 -0.51
CA ALA A 262 -11.22 -16.42 -1.40
C ALA A 262 -11.10 -17.65 -2.30
N ALA A 263 -12.22 -18.29 -2.59
CA ALA A 263 -12.28 -19.42 -3.49
C ALA A 263 -13.51 -19.32 -4.38
N SER A 264 -13.35 -19.77 -5.62
CA SER A 264 -14.44 -19.84 -6.61
C SER A 264 -14.65 -21.27 -7.07
N TRP A 265 -15.89 -21.61 -7.42
CA TRP A 265 -16.22 -22.91 -7.99
C TRP A 265 -15.52 -23.11 -9.33
N HIS A 266 -14.89 -24.26 -9.52
CA HIS A 266 -14.01 -24.46 -10.67
C HIS A 266 -14.64 -24.13 -12.03
N SER A 267 -15.94 -24.37 -12.23
CA SER A 267 -16.60 -24.12 -13.52
C SER A 267 -16.69 -22.63 -13.87
N ILE A 268 -16.56 -21.72 -12.90
CA ILE A 268 -16.49 -20.27 -13.13
C ILE A 268 -15.16 -19.89 -13.78
N LEU A 269 -14.12 -20.70 -13.59
CA LEU A 269 -12.79 -20.52 -14.16
C LEU A 269 -12.61 -21.20 -15.51
N ASN A 270 -13.62 -21.93 -15.99
CA ASN A 270 -13.57 -22.52 -17.33
C ASN A 270 -13.51 -21.41 -18.39
N PRO A 271 -12.82 -21.62 -19.53
CA PRO A 271 -12.65 -20.60 -20.57
C PRO A 271 -13.96 -19.97 -21.08
N ASP A 272 -15.07 -20.72 -21.13
CA ASP A 272 -16.39 -20.20 -21.53
C ASP A 272 -17.01 -19.20 -20.52
N ASN A 273 -16.59 -19.27 -19.25
CA ASN A 273 -17.12 -18.45 -18.15
C ASN A 273 -16.10 -17.43 -17.62
N ALA A 274 -14.82 -17.63 -17.89
CA ALA A 274 -13.75 -16.73 -17.51
C ALA A 274 -14.04 -15.32 -18.03
N TYR A 275 -13.75 -14.31 -17.20
CA TYR A 275 -13.94 -12.89 -17.54
C TYR A 275 -15.39 -12.43 -17.81
N SER A 276 -16.38 -13.27 -17.53
CA SER A 276 -17.79 -12.89 -17.53
C SER A 276 -18.16 -11.98 -16.34
N GLU A 277 -19.33 -11.33 -16.40
CA GLU A 277 -19.89 -10.60 -15.25
C GLU A 277 -19.97 -11.50 -14.01
N ARG A 278 -20.42 -12.76 -14.18
CA ARG A 278 -20.49 -13.74 -13.09
C ARG A 278 -19.12 -14.01 -12.48
N PHE A 279 -18.08 -14.12 -13.30
CA PHE A 279 -16.71 -14.34 -12.86
C PHE A 279 -16.20 -13.18 -12.00
N TYR A 280 -16.29 -11.94 -12.49
CA TYR A 280 -15.81 -10.76 -11.75
C TYR A 280 -16.61 -10.50 -10.48
N ARG A 281 -17.94 -10.67 -10.53
CA ARG A 281 -18.81 -10.53 -9.36
C ARG A 281 -18.40 -11.50 -8.27
N THR A 282 -18.25 -12.78 -8.62
CA THR A 282 -17.90 -13.83 -7.65
C THR A 282 -16.54 -13.56 -7.02
N TRP A 283 -15.51 -13.31 -7.82
CA TRP A 283 -14.18 -13.06 -7.29
C TRP A 283 -14.09 -11.80 -6.43
N PHE A 284 -14.66 -10.68 -6.90
CA PHE A 284 -14.64 -9.45 -6.12
C PHE A 284 -15.39 -9.61 -4.79
N HIS A 285 -16.55 -10.28 -4.81
CA HIS A 285 -17.33 -10.60 -3.62
C HIS A 285 -16.52 -11.40 -2.60
N GLU A 286 -15.88 -12.48 -3.01
CA GLU A 286 -15.11 -13.32 -2.08
C GLU A 286 -13.80 -12.67 -1.63
N ILE A 287 -13.13 -11.89 -2.48
CA ILE A 287 -11.96 -11.10 -2.10
C ILE A 287 -12.34 -10.02 -1.07
N ALA A 288 -13.52 -9.41 -1.19
CA ALA A 288 -14.02 -8.51 -0.16
C ALA A 288 -14.22 -9.24 1.18
N HIS A 289 -14.76 -10.47 1.19
CA HIS A 289 -14.80 -11.28 2.41
C HIS A 289 -13.41 -11.60 2.97
N ALA A 290 -12.42 -11.88 2.11
CA ALA A 290 -11.03 -12.07 2.53
C ALA A 290 -10.46 -10.83 3.25
N HIS A 291 -10.84 -9.63 2.81
CA HIS A 291 -10.50 -8.36 3.47
C HIS A 291 -11.40 -8.03 4.67
N GLY A 292 -12.20 -8.99 5.16
CA GLY A 292 -13.02 -8.84 6.36
C GLY A 292 -14.28 -8.00 6.18
N PHE A 293 -14.72 -7.76 4.95
CA PHE A 293 -16.01 -7.13 4.70
C PHE A 293 -17.15 -8.14 4.91
N SER A 294 -18.24 -7.71 5.55
CA SER A 294 -19.47 -8.50 5.68
C SER A 294 -20.44 -8.21 4.52
N HIS A 295 -21.52 -8.99 4.41
CA HIS A 295 -22.65 -8.70 3.50
C HIS A 295 -23.26 -7.29 3.68
N THR A 296 -23.17 -6.74 4.88
CA THR A 296 -23.78 -5.44 5.20
C THR A 296 -22.91 -4.25 4.80
N SER A 297 -21.61 -4.46 4.51
CA SER A 297 -20.68 -3.37 4.17
C SER A 297 -20.94 -2.73 2.80
N GLY A 298 -21.77 -3.34 1.96
CA GLY A 298 -21.95 -2.91 0.58
C GLY A 298 -20.83 -3.30 -0.37
N MET A 299 -19.66 -3.71 0.13
CA MET A 299 -18.55 -4.18 -0.72
C MET A 299 -18.82 -5.56 -1.31
N THR A 300 -19.33 -6.48 -0.48
CA THR A 300 -19.63 -7.87 -0.88
C THR A 300 -20.97 -7.92 -1.62
N TYR A 301 -22.05 -7.37 -1.05
CA TYR A 301 -23.35 -7.23 -1.73
C TYR A 301 -23.60 -5.81 -2.22
N GLY A 302 -23.74 -5.64 -3.53
CA GLY A 302 -23.98 -4.37 -4.19
C GLY A 302 -22.78 -3.88 -4.98
N PHE A 303 -21.66 -3.53 -4.32
CA PHE A 303 -20.50 -3.02 -5.04
C PHE A 303 -19.82 -4.11 -5.87
N ALA A 304 -19.76 -5.36 -5.42
CA ALA A 304 -19.29 -6.47 -6.25
C ALA A 304 -20.11 -6.64 -7.54
N ASP A 305 -21.44 -6.49 -7.46
CA ASP A 305 -22.34 -6.51 -8.62
C ASP A 305 -22.09 -5.29 -9.53
N TYR A 306 -21.97 -4.11 -8.93
CA TYR A 306 -21.69 -2.87 -9.65
C TYR A 306 -20.33 -2.90 -10.36
N PHE A 307 -19.31 -3.43 -9.69
CA PHE A 307 -17.98 -3.62 -10.21
C PHE A 307 -18.00 -4.51 -11.46
N ALA A 308 -18.64 -5.66 -11.37
CA ALA A 308 -18.69 -6.61 -12.47
C ALA A 308 -19.53 -6.12 -13.66
N LYS A 309 -20.66 -5.46 -13.38
CA LYS A 309 -21.63 -5.05 -14.40
C LYS A 309 -21.28 -3.73 -15.08
N TYR A 310 -20.68 -2.79 -14.35
CA TYR A 310 -20.43 -1.43 -14.84
C TYR A 310 -18.95 -1.09 -14.91
N ILE A 311 -18.18 -1.30 -13.83
CA ILE A 311 -16.76 -0.88 -13.79
C ILE A 311 -15.93 -1.68 -14.79
N ILE A 312 -16.02 -3.02 -14.75
CA ILE A 312 -15.25 -3.88 -15.66
C ILE A 312 -15.56 -3.57 -17.13
N PRO A 313 -16.83 -3.53 -17.59
CA PRO A 313 -17.15 -3.14 -18.97
C PRO A 313 -16.76 -1.74 -19.38
N LEU A 314 -16.84 -0.77 -18.46
CA LEU A 314 -16.55 0.64 -18.74
C LEU A 314 -15.05 0.92 -18.83
N MET A 315 -14.25 0.25 -17.99
CA MET A 315 -12.84 0.61 -17.77
C MET A 315 -11.86 -0.42 -18.33
N THR A 316 -12.34 -1.50 -18.95
CA THR A 316 -11.49 -2.51 -19.58
C THR A 316 -12.10 -3.01 -20.89
N THR A 317 -11.23 -3.25 -21.87
CA THR A 317 -11.53 -3.97 -23.10
C THR A 317 -11.59 -5.48 -22.87
N GLU A 318 -12.14 -6.24 -23.82
CA GLU A 318 -12.13 -7.71 -23.73
C GLU A 318 -10.70 -8.28 -23.78
N GLU A 319 -9.82 -7.65 -24.56
CA GLU A 319 -8.41 -8.01 -24.65
C GLU A 319 -7.71 -7.82 -23.31
N GLU A 320 -7.84 -6.65 -22.67
CA GLU A 320 -7.27 -6.36 -21.34
C GLU A 320 -7.73 -7.32 -20.24
N ARG A 321 -8.89 -7.97 -20.40
CA ARG A 321 -9.35 -8.99 -19.46
C ARG A 321 -8.58 -10.29 -19.60
N LYS A 322 -8.22 -10.64 -20.84
CA LYS A 322 -7.53 -11.88 -21.21
C LYS A 322 -6.01 -11.73 -21.17
N THR A 323 -5.49 -10.51 -21.35
CA THR A 323 -4.06 -10.20 -21.33
C THR A 323 -3.80 -9.01 -20.42
N ILE A 324 -2.79 -9.12 -19.56
CA ILE A 324 -2.42 -8.00 -18.67
C ILE A 324 -1.64 -7.00 -19.53
N THR A 325 -2.24 -5.83 -19.77
CA THR A 325 -1.53 -4.71 -20.40
C THR A 325 -0.40 -4.20 -19.52
N PRO A 326 0.55 -3.40 -20.03
CA PRO A 326 1.58 -2.79 -19.21
C PRO A 326 1.02 -1.84 -18.16
N TYR A 327 1.82 -1.53 -17.14
CA TYR A 327 1.50 -0.49 -16.17
C TYR A 327 1.42 0.87 -16.88
N ASN A 328 0.29 1.57 -16.72
CA ASN A 328 0.14 2.94 -17.18
C ASN A 328 0.80 3.87 -16.15
N PRO A 329 1.86 4.61 -16.52
CA PRO A 329 2.46 5.55 -15.59
C PRO A 329 1.52 6.74 -15.36
N PRO A 330 1.45 7.28 -14.14
CA PRO A 330 0.76 8.55 -13.90
C PRO A 330 1.52 9.71 -14.57
N GLU A 331 0.78 10.69 -15.08
CA GLU A 331 1.36 11.87 -15.77
C GLU A 331 2.22 12.73 -14.82
N VAL A 332 1.83 12.75 -13.54
CA VAL A 332 2.59 13.39 -12.45
C VAL A 332 3.00 12.34 -11.44
N LEU A 333 4.28 12.33 -11.07
CA LEU A 333 4.83 11.50 -10.00
C LEU A 333 4.92 12.28 -8.70
N LEU A 334 4.82 11.56 -7.60
CA LEU A 334 4.92 12.11 -6.26
C LEU A 334 6.21 11.68 -5.57
N ASP A 335 6.90 12.66 -5.02
CA ASP A 335 7.92 12.49 -4.00
C ASP A 335 7.66 13.45 -2.84
N TYR A 336 8.34 13.26 -1.73
CA TYR A 336 8.18 14.11 -0.57
C TYR A 336 9.47 14.26 0.22
N ARG A 337 9.57 15.37 0.93
CA ARG A 337 10.66 15.64 1.87
C ARG A 337 10.12 16.11 3.20
N MET A 338 10.63 15.49 4.26
CA MET A 338 10.35 15.89 5.63
C MET A 338 11.31 17.02 6.04
N GLU A 339 10.79 18.07 6.66
CA GLU A 339 11.60 19.12 7.28
C GLU A 339 11.19 19.24 8.75
N ALA A 340 12.09 18.81 9.63
CA ALA A 340 11.97 19.07 11.06
C ALA A 340 12.49 20.48 11.32
N THR A 341 11.61 21.38 11.73
CA THR A 341 11.99 22.73 12.13
C THR A 341 12.36 22.74 13.61
N THR A 342 13.55 23.24 13.93
CA THR A 342 13.98 23.42 15.33
C THR A 342 13.26 24.63 15.95
N GLY A 343 12.74 24.49 17.18
CA GLY A 343 12.10 25.57 17.93
C GLY A 343 10.57 25.57 17.85
N ALA A 344 9.95 26.76 17.93
CA ALA A 344 8.49 26.95 17.97
C ALA A 344 7.79 26.87 16.59
N GLN A 345 8.48 26.35 15.56
CA GLN A 345 7.95 26.23 14.20
C GLN A 345 7.43 24.80 13.96
N GLN A 346 6.24 24.70 13.37
CA GLN A 346 5.57 23.43 13.09
C GLN A 346 6.33 22.60 12.05
N ASN A 347 6.38 21.28 12.24
CA ASN A 347 7.02 20.34 11.31
C ASN A 347 6.32 20.38 9.94
N LYS A 348 7.07 20.07 8.87
CA LYS A 348 6.56 20.17 7.49
C LYS A 348 6.81 18.94 6.65
N VAL A 349 5.88 18.65 5.75
CA VAL A 349 6.03 17.74 4.62
C VAL A 349 5.94 18.56 3.34
N PHE A 350 7.03 18.64 2.57
CA PHE A 350 7.02 19.21 1.23
C PHE A 350 6.64 18.14 0.24
N ILE A 351 5.68 18.44 -0.63
CA ILE A 351 5.27 17.54 -1.70
C ILE A 351 5.92 18.01 -2.99
N HIS A 352 6.62 17.09 -3.66
CA HIS A 352 7.26 17.32 -4.93
C HIS A 352 6.45 16.61 -6.01
N PHE A 353 5.95 17.41 -6.96
CA PHE A 353 5.30 16.93 -8.16
C PHE A 353 6.34 16.89 -9.27
N LEU A 354 6.49 15.72 -9.89
CA LEU A 354 7.54 15.46 -10.87
C LEU A 354 6.91 15.06 -12.19
N GLY A 355 7.43 15.59 -13.29
CA GLY A 355 6.94 15.30 -14.65
C GLY A 355 8.09 15.30 -15.65
N ALA A 356 7.79 15.03 -16.92
CA ALA A 356 8.81 15.11 -17.98
C ALA A 356 9.39 16.53 -18.11
N ASP A 357 8.48 17.52 -18.12
CA ASP A 357 8.81 18.94 -18.22
C ASP A 357 8.37 19.70 -16.98
N SER A 358 9.04 20.82 -16.71
CA SER A 358 8.60 21.75 -15.65
C SER A 358 7.45 22.61 -16.17
N THR A 359 6.23 22.29 -15.75
CA THR A 359 5.00 22.94 -16.20
C THR A 359 4.06 23.23 -15.03
N GLN A 360 3.08 24.09 -15.26
CA GLN A 360 1.99 24.29 -14.34
C GLN A 360 0.80 23.45 -14.81
N THR A 361 0.26 22.61 -13.94
CA THR A 361 -0.90 21.76 -14.25
C THR A 361 -1.89 21.74 -13.07
N GLU A 362 -3.13 21.36 -13.35
CA GLU A 362 -4.17 21.18 -12.35
C GLU A 362 -4.31 19.69 -12.00
N VAL A 363 -4.28 19.38 -10.71
CA VAL A 363 -4.37 18.00 -10.21
C VAL A 363 -5.52 17.83 -9.21
N ASP A 364 -6.17 16.66 -9.24
CA ASP A 364 -7.01 16.17 -8.12
C ASP A 364 -6.06 15.69 -7.02
N PHE A 365 -5.86 16.53 -6.00
CA PHE A 365 -4.95 16.29 -4.91
C PHE A 365 -5.68 15.82 -3.66
N GLN A 366 -5.22 14.72 -3.06
CA GLN A 366 -5.83 14.09 -1.90
C GLN A 366 -4.82 13.80 -0.80
N VAL A 367 -5.21 14.06 0.45
CA VAL A 367 -4.48 13.66 1.66
C VAL A 367 -5.42 12.84 2.52
N ILE A 368 -5.04 11.60 2.79
CA ILE A 368 -5.92 10.59 3.40
C ILE A 368 -5.20 9.89 4.55
N THR A 369 -5.86 9.78 5.70
CA THR A 369 -5.42 8.99 6.84
C THR A 369 -6.62 8.37 7.54
N ALA A 370 -6.43 7.22 8.18
CA ALA A 370 -7.50 6.54 8.92
C ALA A 370 -7.62 7.01 10.38
N CYS A 371 -6.64 7.75 10.89
CA CYS A 371 -6.61 8.32 12.23
C CYS A 371 -6.80 9.83 12.13
N GLU A 372 -7.43 10.44 13.14
CA GLU A 372 -7.47 11.90 13.24
C GLU A 372 -6.04 12.46 13.28
N TRP A 373 -5.81 13.50 12.48
CA TRP A 373 -4.52 14.17 12.38
C TRP A 373 -4.71 15.65 12.04
N GLU A 374 -4.32 16.50 12.99
CA GLU A 374 -4.33 17.95 12.82
C GLU A 374 -3.18 18.37 11.89
N LYS A 375 -3.56 19.01 10.78
CA LYS A 375 -2.65 19.44 9.73
C LYS A 375 -3.19 20.67 9.02
N GLU A 376 -2.28 21.54 8.58
CA GLU A 376 -2.57 22.62 7.65
C GLU A 376 -2.00 22.28 6.28
N ILE A 377 -2.80 22.45 5.23
CA ILE A 377 -2.35 22.26 3.84
C ILE A 377 -2.26 23.64 3.21
N ASN A 378 -1.07 24.00 2.73
CA ASN A 378 -0.81 25.28 2.08
C ASN A 378 -0.31 25.02 0.66
N ASN A 379 -0.92 25.69 -0.32
CA ASN A 379 -0.41 25.78 -1.68
C ASN A 379 0.06 27.22 -1.93
N ILE A 380 1.38 27.43 -2.04
CA ILE A 380 1.96 28.74 -2.31
C ILE A 380 2.63 28.68 -3.67
N GLY A 381 2.01 29.32 -4.66
CA GLY A 381 2.56 29.43 -6.01
C GLY A 381 2.76 28.09 -6.72
N GLY A 382 1.99 27.05 -6.39
CA GLY A 382 2.11 25.71 -6.98
C GLY A 382 2.97 24.73 -6.17
N GLU A 383 3.49 25.14 -5.01
CA GLU A 383 4.20 24.26 -4.08
C GLU A 383 3.30 23.92 -2.88
N ILE A 384 3.01 22.62 -2.72
CA ILE A 384 2.15 22.13 -1.62
C ILE A 384 3.01 21.70 -0.43
N THR A 385 2.64 22.20 0.75
CA THR A 385 3.25 21.83 2.03
C THR A 385 2.17 21.46 3.04
N LEU A 386 2.38 20.35 3.77
CA LEU A 386 1.59 20.00 4.95
C LEU A 386 2.34 20.41 6.22
N LYS A 387 1.74 21.22 7.08
CA LYS A 387 2.28 21.58 8.40
C LYS A 387 1.55 20.83 9.51
N TYR A 388 2.26 20.40 10.53
CA TYR A 388 1.69 19.65 11.65
C TYR A 388 2.48 19.83 12.95
N ASP A 389 1.74 19.76 14.06
CA ASP A 389 2.31 19.79 15.41
C ASP A 389 2.41 18.39 16.03
N THR A 390 1.50 17.49 15.65
CA THR A 390 1.44 16.12 16.16
C THR A 390 1.70 15.12 15.05
N VAL A 391 2.45 14.07 15.37
CA VAL A 391 2.71 12.96 14.45
C VAL A 391 1.43 12.13 14.28
N PRO A 392 1.01 11.78 13.05
CA PRO A 392 -0.18 10.96 12.85
C PRO A 392 0.00 9.54 13.42
N ASN A 393 -1.05 9.00 14.04
CA ASN A 393 -1.05 7.62 14.56
C ASN A 393 -1.26 6.54 13.48
N CYS A 394 -1.61 6.95 12.26
CA CYS A 394 -1.80 6.10 11.09
C CYS A 394 -0.85 6.55 9.96
N PRO A 395 -0.51 5.67 9.00
CA PRO A 395 0.13 6.10 7.76
C PRO A 395 -0.72 7.15 7.01
N VAL A 396 -0.04 8.04 6.31
CA VAL A 396 -0.68 9.08 5.48
C VAL A 396 -0.51 8.72 4.01
N PHE A 397 -1.62 8.68 3.28
CA PHE A 397 -1.63 8.51 1.84
C PHE A 397 -1.76 9.89 1.20
N ILE A 398 -0.91 10.18 0.23
CA ILE A 398 -1.00 11.37 -0.61
C ILE A 398 -1.17 10.90 -2.04
N ARG A 399 -2.21 11.40 -2.71
CA ARG A 399 -2.59 11.00 -4.06
C ARG A 399 -2.73 12.23 -4.94
N ALA A 400 -2.31 12.13 -6.18
CA ALA A 400 -2.47 13.16 -7.19
C ALA A 400 -2.65 12.55 -8.57
N SER A 401 -3.57 13.09 -9.36
CA SER A 401 -3.77 12.78 -10.77
C SER A 401 -4.00 14.09 -11.49
N GLU A 402 -3.39 14.30 -12.65
CA GLU A 402 -3.81 15.41 -13.53
C GLU A 402 -5.31 15.28 -13.83
N VAL A 403 -6.02 16.40 -13.89
CA VAL A 403 -7.48 16.40 -14.12
C VAL A 403 -7.85 15.78 -15.48
N THR A 404 -6.92 15.74 -16.43
CA THR A 404 -7.06 15.08 -17.74
C THR A 404 -6.64 13.60 -17.72
N SER A 405 -5.90 13.17 -16.71
CA SER A 405 -5.43 11.79 -16.57
C SER A 405 -6.38 10.94 -15.73
N ASN A 406 -6.18 9.63 -15.78
CA ASN A 406 -6.92 8.67 -14.95
C ASN A 406 -6.04 7.96 -13.91
N GLU A 407 -4.73 7.97 -14.06
CA GLU A 407 -3.83 7.23 -13.18
C GLU A 407 -3.41 8.12 -11.99
N PHE A 408 -3.64 7.64 -10.76
CA PHE A 408 -3.10 8.32 -9.59
C PHE A 408 -1.64 7.95 -9.37
N ALA A 409 -0.78 8.96 -9.16
CA ALA A 409 0.37 8.77 -8.30
C ALA A 409 -0.10 8.79 -6.84
N THR A 410 0.37 7.82 -6.06
CA THR A 410 0.02 7.61 -4.67
C THR A 410 1.29 7.24 -3.90
N ILE A 411 1.68 8.08 -2.95
CA ILE A 411 2.70 7.75 -1.95
C ILE A 411 2.02 7.41 -0.62
N LYS A 412 2.62 6.49 0.11
CA LYS A 412 2.21 6.12 1.46
C LYS A 412 3.36 6.43 2.41
N ILE A 413 3.16 7.43 3.27
CA ILE A 413 4.18 7.90 4.21
C ILE A 413 4.00 7.12 5.53
N PRO A 414 4.98 6.29 5.95
CA PRO A 414 4.94 5.64 7.24
C PRO A 414 5.08 6.67 8.37
N ARG A 415 4.50 6.36 9.54
CA ARG A 415 4.61 7.18 10.74
C ARG A 415 6.06 7.53 11.11
N HIS A 416 7.00 6.63 10.83
CA HIS A 416 8.41 6.77 11.15
C HIS A 416 9.08 7.96 10.47
N ASP A 417 8.56 8.39 9.31
CA ASP A 417 9.17 9.47 8.56
C ASP A 417 8.76 10.85 9.12
N PHE A 418 7.71 10.90 9.96
CA PHE A 418 7.23 12.15 10.60
C PHE A 418 8.09 12.63 11.77
N ALA A 419 9.08 11.87 12.23
CA ALA A 419 10.02 12.33 13.24
C ALA A 419 11.39 11.70 13.05
N GLU A 420 12.44 12.52 13.02
CA GLU A 420 13.80 12.06 12.82
C GLU A 420 14.26 11.19 14.00
N SER A 421 14.73 9.99 13.67
CA SER A 421 15.23 9.00 14.61
C SER A 421 16.73 8.81 14.40
N SER A 422 17.50 8.72 15.49
CA SER A 422 18.93 8.44 15.41
C SER A 422 19.16 7.02 14.88
N SER A 423 20.16 6.84 14.02
CA SER A 423 20.48 5.53 13.48
C SER A 423 21.97 5.26 13.37
N TYR A 424 22.33 4.00 13.54
CA TYR A 424 23.70 3.51 13.55
C TYR A 424 23.80 2.31 12.61
N VAL A 425 24.77 2.35 11.70
CA VAL A 425 25.06 1.22 10.81
C VAL A 425 26.17 0.40 11.45
N ILE A 426 25.88 -0.84 11.80
CA ILE A 426 26.80 -1.78 12.44
C ILE A 426 26.75 -3.05 11.60
N ASP A 427 27.89 -3.42 10.99
CA ASP A 427 27.99 -4.47 9.99
C ASP A 427 26.99 -4.27 8.82
N ASN A 428 26.17 -5.28 8.52
CA ASN A 428 25.15 -5.25 7.47
C ASN A 428 23.77 -4.80 7.97
N LYS A 429 23.68 -4.27 9.20
CA LYS A 429 22.42 -3.86 9.84
C LYS A 429 22.39 -2.38 10.16
N LYS A 430 21.22 -1.78 10.04
CA LYS A 430 20.94 -0.42 10.51
C LYS A 430 20.05 -0.48 11.74
N PHE A 431 20.55 0.02 12.86
CA PHE A 431 19.86 0.14 14.14
C PHE A 431 19.30 1.55 14.27
N THR A 432 17.97 1.70 14.32
CA THR A 432 17.28 2.99 14.41
C THR A 432 16.60 3.12 15.77
N ILE A 433 17.07 4.03 16.60
CA ILE A 433 16.48 4.31 17.91
C ILE A 433 15.32 5.28 17.69
N LEU A 434 14.10 4.78 17.92
CA LEU A 434 12.89 5.55 17.63
C LEU A 434 12.82 6.81 18.48
N ASN A 435 12.56 7.94 17.80
CA ASN A 435 12.22 9.20 18.44
C ASN A 435 11.02 9.03 19.38
N SER A 436 11.05 9.68 20.55
CA SER A 436 9.97 9.58 21.54
C SER A 436 8.60 10.03 21.01
N LEU A 437 8.55 10.93 20.03
CA LEU A 437 7.31 11.34 19.35
C LEU A 437 6.64 10.20 18.55
N LEU A 438 7.41 9.18 18.17
CA LEU A 438 6.92 7.98 17.48
C LEU A 438 6.42 6.92 18.47
N LEU A 439 6.64 7.08 19.76
CA LEU A 439 6.27 6.08 20.75
C LEU A 439 4.86 6.34 21.27
N ASN A 440 4.05 5.28 21.34
CA ASN A 440 2.77 5.33 22.04
C ASN A 440 2.94 4.73 23.43
N GLU A 441 2.87 5.55 24.47
CA GLU A 441 3.07 5.13 25.85
C GLU A 441 2.05 4.10 26.33
N GLU A 442 0.88 4.04 25.68
CA GLU A 442 -0.21 3.13 25.98
C GLU A 442 -0.01 1.74 25.35
N ASP A 443 0.93 1.60 24.41
CA ASP A 443 1.20 0.31 23.78
C ASP A 443 1.73 -0.69 24.80
N ASN A 444 1.17 -1.89 24.80
CA ASN A 444 1.74 -3.00 25.54
C ASN A 444 2.76 -3.77 24.67
N GLY A 445 3.34 -4.84 25.22
CA GLY A 445 4.32 -5.64 24.49
C GLY A 445 3.82 -6.30 23.19
N TRP A 446 2.50 -6.39 22.96
CA TRP A 446 1.95 -6.74 21.64
C TRP A 446 1.88 -5.55 20.70
N GLY A 447 1.54 -4.37 21.21
CA GLY A 447 1.51 -3.12 20.45
C GLY A 447 2.90 -2.77 19.89
N ILE A 448 3.92 -2.75 20.76
CA ILE A 448 5.28 -2.32 20.40
C ILE A 448 5.91 -3.16 19.28
N ARG A 449 5.56 -4.46 19.19
CA ARG A 449 6.07 -5.35 18.13
C ARG A 449 5.62 -4.92 16.75
N ASN A 450 4.53 -4.18 16.65
CA ASN A 450 4.03 -3.63 15.38
C ASN A 450 4.60 -2.23 15.08
N GLN A 451 5.32 -1.60 16.02
CA GLN A 451 5.89 -0.27 15.79
C GLN A 451 6.96 -0.36 14.69
N CYS A 452 7.90 -1.30 14.78
CA CYS A 452 8.93 -1.46 13.74
C CYS A 452 8.49 -2.24 12.49
N HIS A 453 7.19 -2.39 12.25
CA HIS A 453 6.67 -3.25 11.19
C HIS A 453 6.62 -2.55 9.83
N LEU A 454 7.81 -2.33 9.26
CA LEU A 454 8.10 -1.76 7.93
C LEU A 454 8.77 -2.82 7.04
N PRO A 455 8.87 -2.62 5.71
CA PRO A 455 9.60 -3.54 4.84
C PRO A 455 11.03 -3.82 5.36
N ASN A 456 11.42 -5.09 5.38
CA ASN A 456 12.74 -5.57 5.83
C ASN A 456 13.19 -5.05 7.21
N THR A 457 12.25 -4.69 8.08
CA THR A 457 12.52 -4.10 9.38
C THR A 457 11.81 -4.90 10.49
N HIS A 458 12.47 -5.06 11.63
CA HIS A 458 11.88 -5.66 12.83
C HIS A 458 12.27 -4.91 14.10
N LEU A 459 11.53 -5.14 15.19
CA LEU A 459 11.92 -4.65 16.51
C LEU A 459 13.11 -5.48 17.02
N ALA A 460 14.16 -4.80 17.49
CA ALA A 460 15.40 -5.43 17.93
C ALA A 460 15.17 -6.55 18.97
N THR A 461 15.89 -7.64 18.79
CA THR A 461 16.01 -8.74 19.76
C THR A 461 16.99 -8.38 20.87
N GLN A 462 17.00 -9.15 21.97
CA GLN A 462 17.97 -8.96 23.06
C GLN A 462 19.42 -8.97 22.57
N GLU A 463 19.76 -9.88 21.65
CA GLU A 463 21.12 -10.00 21.10
C GLU A 463 21.50 -8.78 20.25
N GLU A 464 20.57 -8.27 19.45
CA GLU A 464 20.76 -7.06 18.65
C GLU A 464 20.94 -5.82 19.54
N TYR A 465 20.20 -5.72 20.65
CA TYR A 465 20.44 -4.67 21.63
C TYR A 465 21.82 -4.77 22.28
N GLN A 466 22.35 -5.97 22.51
CA GLN A 466 23.70 -6.16 23.04
C GLN A 466 24.76 -5.65 22.07
N VAL A 467 24.57 -5.87 20.76
CA VAL A 467 25.44 -5.32 19.70
C VAL A 467 25.39 -3.79 19.71
N LEU A 468 24.18 -3.20 19.70
CA LEU A 468 24.02 -1.75 19.74
C LEU A 468 24.64 -1.14 21.01
N TRP A 469 24.40 -1.73 22.18
CA TRP A 469 24.98 -1.27 23.44
C TRP A 469 26.52 -1.30 23.37
N GLY A 470 27.11 -2.36 22.83
CA GLY A 470 28.56 -2.48 22.68
C GLY A 470 29.13 -1.33 21.84
N TYR A 471 28.54 -1.10 20.67
CA TYR A 471 28.92 0.01 19.79
C TYR A 471 28.80 1.38 20.48
N LEU A 472 27.66 1.67 21.12
CA LEU A 472 27.44 2.96 21.80
C LEU A 472 28.37 3.14 23.01
N SER A 473 28.70 2.06 23.71
CA SER A 473 29.63 2.10 24.84
C SER A 473 31.05 2.40 24.38
N GLU A 474 31.52 1.74 23.32
CA GLU A 474 32.86 1.95 22.76
C GLU A 474 33.03 3.36 22.16
N ALA A 475 31.95 3.90 21.58
CA ALA A 475 31.93 5.24 21.00
C ALA A 475 31.62 6.38 22.01
N ASP A 476 31.45 6.07 23.30
CA ASP A 476 31.03 7.02 24.35
C ASP A 476 29.72 7.79 24.04
N LEU A 477 28.76 7.09 23.41
CA LEU A 477 27.47 7.63 22.98
C LEU A 477 26.30 7.24 23.92
N LEU A 478 26.53 6.43 24.95
CA LEU A 478 25.45 6.01 25.86
C LEU A 478 24.76 7.19 26.57
N ASN A 479 25.52 8.24 26.88
CA ASN A 479 25.00 9.43 27.57
C ASN A 479 24.19 10.35 26.64
N THR A 480 24.21 10.14 25.32
CA THR A 480 23.42 10.93 24.35
C THR A 480 22.01 10.38 24.16
N LEU A 481 21.70 9.21 24.74
CA LEU A 481 20.39 8.58 24.61
C LEU A 481 19.34 9.30 25.47
N GLU A 482 18.20 9.65 24.86
CA GLU A 482 17.05 10.21 25.58
C GLU A 482 16.49 9.23 26.63
N ARG A 483 16.53 7.92 26.32
CA ARG A 483 16.01 6.85 27.17
C ARG A 483 17.07 5.77 27.38
N GLN A 484 17.17 5.26 28.60
CA GLN A 484 18.14 4.21 28.98
C GLN A 484 17.52 2.82 29.06
N TYR A 485 16.18 2.74 29.13
CA TYR A 485 15.47 1.47 29.13
C TYR A 485 14.90 1.16 27.75
N PHE A 486 15.00 -0.09 27.31
CA PHE A 486 14.47 -0.55 26.04
C PHE A 486 13.66 -1.84 26.19
N LEU A 487 12.75 -2.09 25.26
CA LEU A 487 11.94 -3.32 25.22
C LEU A 487 12.22 -4.10 23.93
N SER A 488 12.54 -5.38 24.05
CA SER A 488 12.85 -6.23 22.89
C SER A 488 11.63 -6.89 22.27
N SER A 489 11.79 -7.38 21.04
CA SER A 489 10.79 -8.18 20.35
C SER A 489 10.62 -9.57 20.95
N ASP A 490 11.71 -10.17 21.43
CA ASP A 490 11.78 -11.49 21.99
C ASP A 490 11.66 -11.49 23.53
N GLY A 491 11.67 -12.67 24.13
CA GLY A 491 11.54 -12.78 25.57
C GLY A 491 11.78 -14.20 26.06
N PRO A 492 12.00 -14.38 27.37
CA PRO A 492 12.35 -15.67 27.93
C PRO A 492 11.19 -16.67 27.89
N ARG A 493 9.93 -16.19 27.75
CA ARG A 493 8.69 -16.98 27.70
C ARG A 493 7.59 -16.18 27.00
N SER A 494 6.54 -16.86 26.52
CA SER A 494 5.42 -16.27 25.76
C SER A 494 4.69 -15.09 26.43
N SER A 495 4.71 -14.96 27.76
CA SER A 495 4.04 -13.87 28.49
C SER A 495 4.96 -12.71 28.91
N PHE A 496 6.23 -12.73 28.48
CA PHE A 496 7.24 -11.74 28.85
C PHE A 496 8.06 -11.32 27.63
N ILE A 497 8.54 -10.09 27.66
CA ILE A 497 9.62 -9.58 26.80
C ILE A 497 10.81 -9.17 27.66
N TRP A 498 11.98 -8.97 27.06
CA TRP A 498 13.10 -8.39 27.77
C TRP A 498 12.93 -6.88 27.92
N GLN A 499 13.12 -6.40 29.15
CA GLN A 499 13.46 -5.01 29.41
C GLN A 499 14.97 -4.93 29.60
N LEU A 500 15.59 -4.08 28.81
CA LEU A 500 17.02 -3.88 28.75
C LEU A 500 17.34 -2.51 29.34
N ASN A 501 18.44 -2.40 30.08
CA ASN A 501 18.93 -1.16 30.66
C ASN A 501 20.37 -0.94 30.23
N PHE A 502 20.61 0.14 29.48
CA PHE A 502 21.92 0.48 28.97
C PHE A 502 22.69 1.20 30.08
N LEU A 503 23.58 0.49 30.78
CA LEU A 503 24.45 1.09 31.79
C LEU A 503 25.84 1.33 31.20
N PRO A 504 26.64 2.25 31.80
CA PRO A 504 27.98 2.57 31.28
C PRO A 504 28.95 1.37 31.20
N THR A 505 28.74 0.34 32.01
CA THR A 505 29.66 -0.81 32.12
C THR A 505 29.06 -2.14 31.66
N LYS A 506 27.74 -2.20 31.46
CA LYS A 506 27.04 -3.42 31.00
C LYS A 506 25.63 -3.11 30.49
N MET A 507 25.06 -4.01 29.70
CA MET A 507 23.61 -4.05 29.48
C MET A 507 22.96 -5.01 30.48
N ASP A 508 22.08 -4.49 31.34
CA ASP A 508 21.27 -5.33 32.23
C ASP A 508 19.98 -5.76 31.55
N SER A 509 19.52 -6.99 31.78
CA SER A 509 18.24 -7.50 31.28
C SER A 509 17.35 -8.00 32.40
N LYS A 510 16.05 -7.73 32.31
CA LYS A 510 15.03 -8.27 33.24
C LYS A 510 13.73 -8.59 32.53
N ARG A 511 12.90 -9.41 33.17
CA ARG A 511 11.59 -9.80 32.63
C ARG A 511 10.60 -8.65 32.70
N TYR A 512 9.94 -8.34 31.58
CA TYR A 512 8.85 -7.38 31.50
C TYR A 512 7.57 -8.06 31.05
N ARG A 513 6.46 -7.86 31.77
CA ARG A 513 5.19 -8.51 31.41
C ARG A 513 4.65 -7.89 30.13
N ILE A 514 4.21 -8.73 29.22
CA ILE A 514 3.74 -8.30 27.91
C ILE A 514 2.47 -7.44 27.96
N LYS A 515 1.69 -7.56 29.04
CA LYS A 515 0.49 -6.76 29.29
C LYS A 515 0.81 -5.36 29.82
N ASN A 516 2.04 -5.13 30.31
CA ASN A 516 2.43 -3.82 30.81
C ASN A 516 2.64 -2.87 29.64
N LYS A 517 2.24 -1.62 29.84
CA LYS A 517 2.39 -0.53 28.87
C LYS A 517 3.86 -0.14 28.68
N LEU A 518 4.18 0.48 27.55
CA LEU A 518 5.49 1.04 27.23
C LEU A 518 5.81 2.16 28.23
N GLY A 519 4.90 3.10 28.43
CA GLY A 519 5.13 4.28 29.28
C GLY A 519 6.24 5.20 28.78
N THR A 520 6.47 6.28 29.52
CA THR A 520 7.42 7.36 29.17
C THR A 520 8.90 6.93 29.20
N LYS A 521 9.24 5.89 29.95
CA LYS A 521 10.64 5.58 30.29
C LYS A 521 11.37 4.62 29.34
N HIS A 522 10.64 3.95 28.45
CA HIS A 522 11.21 2.91 27.58
C HIS A 522 11.28 3.39 26.12
N GLY A 523 12.42 3.19 25.47
CA GLY A 523 12.60 3.35 24.03
C GLY A 523 12.43 2.03 23.28
N LEU A 524 12.41 2.12 21.95
CA LEU A 524 12.40 0.98 21.02
C LEU A 524 13.48 1.19 19.95
N VAL A 525 14.00 0.08 19.42
CA VAL A 525 15.00 0.10 18.35
C VAL A 525 14.51 -0.77 17.20
N CYS A 526 14.40 -0.19 16.02
CA CYS A 526 14.09 -0.94 14.80
C CYS A 526 15.39 -1.31 14.09
N VAL A 527 15.47 -2.54 13.60
CA VAL A 527 16.63 -3.07 12.88
C VAL A 527 16.18 -3.36 11.45
N SER A 528 16.95 -2.89 10.47
CA SER A 528 16.76 -3.23 9.07
C SER A 528 18.03 -3.87 8.48
N GLU A 529 17.86 -4.93 7.68
CA GLU A 529 18.92 -5.53 6.88
C GLU A 529 19.24 -4.62 5.68
N ARG A 530 20.51 -4.55 5.26
CA ARG A 530 20.97 -3.66 4.19
C ARG A 530 21.31 -4.40 2.91
#